data_AF-A0A380DVN3-F1
#
_entry.id   AF-A0A380DVN3-F1
#
_cell.length_a   1.000
_cell.length_b   1.000
_cell.length_c   1.000
_cell.angle_alpha   90.00
_cell.angle_beta   90.00
_cell.angle_gamma   90.00
#
_symmetry.space_group_name_H-M   'P 1'
#
loop_
_entity.id
_entity.type
_entity.pdbx_description
1 polymer ?
#
loop_
_entity_poly.entity_id
_entity_poly.type
_entity_poly.pdbx_seq_one_letter_code
_entity_poly.pdbx_strand_id
1 'polypeptide(L)'
;MKTFKEYQDNEQLLDIRVVITRPANDPALFESTVKSIKNFKTTMSIVFECHIYTLRQQYAESLLEQLIDDGLSGEELKKSFNRMMQSKPKLKDEKLEE
;
A
#
# COMPACT_ATOMS: atom_id res chain seq x y z
N MET A 1 -24.11 -1.24 8.44
CA MET A 1 -24.70 -2.07 7.37
C MET A 1 -24.74 -1.36 6.02
N LYS A 2 -24.99 -0.03 5.98
CA LYS A 2 -25.09 0.74 4.73
C LYS A 2 -23.76 0.91 3.98
N THR A 3 -22.65 1.09 4.70
CA THR A 3 -21.35 1.44 4.10
C THR A 3 -20.87 0.49 3.00
N PHE A 4 -20.81 -0.82 3.26
CA PHE A 4 -20.40 -1.77 2.21
C PHE A 4 -21.43 -1.91 1.09
N LYS A 5 -22.71 -1.64 1.39
CA LYS A 5 -23.76 -1.64 0.37
C LYS A 5 -23.60 -0.44 -0.57
N GLU A 6 -23.28 0.73 -0.02
CA GLU A 6 -22.92 1.91 -0.79
C GLU A 6 -21.65 1.69 -1.61
N TYR A 7 -20.61 1.05 -1.04
CA TYR A 7 -19.40 0.70 -1.80
C TYR A 7 -19.70 -0.27 -2.95
N GLN A 8 -20.61 -1.22 -2.75
CA GLN A 8 -21.06 -2.13 -3.81
C GLN A 8 -21.86 -1.39 -4.88
N ASP A 9 -22.83 -0.56 -4.47
CA ASP A 9 -23.75 0.13 -5.38
C ASP A 9 -23.02 1.19 -6.23
N ASN A 10 -21.94 1.77 -5.71
CA ASN A 10 -21.12 2.76 -6.39
C ASN A 10 -19.90 2.15 -7.11
N GLU A 11 -19.72 0.83 -7.10
CA GLU A 11 -18.49 0.15 -7.57
C GLU A 11 -17.21 0.81 -7.06
N GLN A 12 -17.24 1.25 -5.79
CA GLN A 12 -16.19 2.10 -5.23
C GLN A 12 -14.87 1.33 -5.16
N LEU A 13 -13.80 1.94 -5.70
CA LEU A 13 -12.44 1.45 -5.53
C LEU A 13 -12.00 1.66 -4.08
N LEU A 14 -11.59 0.57 -3.45
CA LEU A 14 -11.14 0.51 -2.06
C LEU A 14 -9.68 0.10 -2.03
N ASP A 15 -8.84 0.96 -1.47
CA ASP A 15 -7.46 0.62 -1.12
C ASP A 15 -7.45 -0.13 0.23
N ILE A 16 -7.12 -1.42 0.19
CA ILE A 16 -7.17 -2.31 1.36
C ILE A 16 -5.81 -2.93 1.65
N ARG A 17 -5.59 -3.20 2.95
CA ARG A 17 -4.38 -3.86 3.46
C ARG A 17 -4.75 -5.21 4.03
N VAL A 18 -4.14 -6.28 3.53
CA VAL A 18 -4.45 -7.65 3.95
C VAL A 18 -3.18 -8.35 4.44
N VAL A 19 -3.21 -8.80 5.70
CA VAL A 19 -2.16 -9.61 6.28
C VAL A 19 -2.46 -11.09 6.04
N ILE A 20 -1.57 -11.80 5.36
CA ILE A 20 -1.75 -13.20 4.95
C ILE A 20 -0.98 -14.13 5.88
N THR A 21 -1.60 -15.23 6.30
CA THR A 21 -1.04 -16.32 7.12
C THR A 21 -0.74 -15.97 8.58
N ARG A 22 0.07 -14.93 8.87
CA ARG A 22 0.48 -14.56 10.23
C ARG A 22 0.31 -13.06 10.47
N PRO A 23 -0.19 -12.64 11.64
CA PRO A 23 -0.43 -11.22 11.94
C PRO A 23 0.84 -10.37 12.00
N ALA A 24 2.02 -11.00 12.13
CA ALA A 24 3.31 -10.33 12.12
C ALA A 24 3.87 -10.06 10.71
N ASN A 25 3.24 -10.57 9.65
CA ASN A 25 3.69 -10.33 8.28
C ASN A 25 3.32 -8.91 7.83
N ASP A 26 4.13 -8.34 6.94
CA ASP A 26 3.80 -7.08 6.28
C ASP A 26 2.49 -7.22 5.47
N PRO A 27 1.56 -6.26 5.56
CA PRO A 27 0.32 -6.32 4.79
C PRO A 27 0.59 -6.18 3.29
N ALA A 28 -0.05 -7.03 2.50
CA ALA A 28 -0.14 -6.84 1.06
C ALA A 28 -1.19 -5.75 0.75
N LEU A 29 -0.92 -4.95 -0.27
CA LEU A 29 -1.80 -3.87 -0.72
C LEU A 29 -2.64 -4.35 -1.90
N PHE A 30 -3.93 -4.02 -1.86
CA PHE A 30 -4.86 -4.35 -2.92
C PHE A 30 -5.74 -3.16 -3.24
N GLU A 31 -5.93 -2.94 -4.52
CA GLU A 31 -7.06 -2.17 -5.02
C GLU A 31 -8.23 -3.14 -5.20
N SER A 32 -9.39 -2.82 -4.64
CA SER A 32 -10.49 -3.77 -4.58
C SER A 32 -11.86 -3.14 -4.75
N THR A 33 -12.82 -3.94 -5.20
CA THR A 33 -14.25 -3.57 -5.25
C THR A 33 -15.09 -4.63 -4.56
N VAL A 34 -16.25 -4.23 -4.03
CA VAL A 34 -17.17 -5.17 -3.34
C VAL A 34 -17.97 -5.94 -4.38
N LYS A 35 -17.71 -7.25 -4.51
CA LYS A 35 -18.41 -8.11 -5.48
C LYS A 35 -19.75 -8.62 -4.96
N SER A 36 -19.79 -9.06 -3.71
CA SER A 36 -21.02 -9.58 -3.09
C SER A 36 -21.04 -9.40 -1.58
N ILE A 37 -22.25 -9.27 -1.04
CA ILE A 37 -22.51 -9.12 0.39
C ILE A 37 -23.59 -10.11 0.79
N LYS A 38 -23.31 -10.95 1.79
CA LYS A 38 -24.27 -11.86 2.40
C LYS A 38 -24.43 -11.52 3.88
N ASN A 39 -25.63 -11.11 4.25
CA ASN A 39 -25.95 -10.73 5.63
C ASN A 39 -26.52 -11.90 6.42
N PHE A 40 -26.11 -12.00 7.67
CA PHE A 40 -26.68 -12.91 8.68
C PHE A 40 -27.27 -12.08 9.82
N LYS A 41 -27.77 -12.74 10.88
CA LYS A 41 -28.43 -12.05 12.01
C LYS A 41 -27.53 -11.00 12.68
N THR A 42 -26.25 -11.31 12.87
CA THR A 42 -25.29 -10.45 13.60
C THR A 42 -23.96 -10.29 12.88
N THR A 43 -23.74 -11.01 11.79
CA THR A 43 -22.49 -11.01 11.02
C THR A 43 -22.78 -10.82 9.54
N MET A 44 -21.73 -10.53 8.77
CA MET A 44 -21.81 -10.43 7.32
C MET A 44 -20.58 -11.07 6.68
N SER A 45 -20.77 -11.64 5.50
CA SER A 45 -19.70 -12.14 4.64
C SER A 45 -19.64 -11.25 3.40
N ILE A 46 -18.45 -10.78 3.06
CA ILE A 46 -18.20 -9.87 1.96
C ILE A 46 -17.14 -10.49 1.08
N VAL A 47 -17.39 -10.55 -0.23
CA VAL A 47 -16.42 -10.98 -1.23
C VAL A 47 -15.94 -9.75 -1.96
N PHE A 48 -14.62 -9.60 -2.02
CA PHE A 48 -13.94 -8.55 -2.77
C PHE A 48 -13.32 -9.13 -4.04
N GLU A 49 -13.38 -8.37 -5.11
CA GLU A 49 -12.53 -8.58 -6.28
C GLU A 49 -11.30 -7.69 -6.10
N CYS A 50 -10.10 -8.27 -6.08
CA CYS A 50 -8.88 -7.57 -5.67
C CYS A 50 -7.79 -7.68 -6.73
N HIS A 51 -7.13 -6.56 -7.00
CA HIS A 51 -5.89 -6.48 -7.76
C HIS A 51 -4.74 -6.16 -6.81
N ILE A 52 -3.80 -7.08 -6.68
CA ILE A 52 -2.60 -6.87 -5.86
C ILE A 52 -1.70 -5.87 -6.56
N TYR A 53 -1.22 -4.87 -5.81
CA TYR A 53 -0.16 -3.99 -6.28
C TYR A 53 0.95 -3.93 -5.24
N THR A 54 2.18 -3.71 -5.71
CA THR A 54 3.31 -3.48 -4.81
C THR A 54 3.49 -1.97 -4.72
N LEU A 55 3.70 -1.45 -3.50
CA LEU A 55 4.28 -0.13 -3.32
C LEU A 55 5.59 -0.13 -4.10
N ARG A 56 5.59 0.61 -5.22
CA ARG A 56 6.54 0.59 -6.34
C ARG A 56 7.90 -0.01 -5.96
N GLN A 57 8.33 -1.03 -6.71
CA GLN A 57 9.72 -1.51 -6.77
C GLN A 57 10.73 -0.35 -6.98
N GLN A 58 10.27 0.79 -7.49
CA GLN A 58 11.04 2.02 -7.63
C GLN A 58 11.30 2.76 -6.32
N TYR A 59 10.70 2.46 -5.17
CA TYR A 59 11.03 3.20 -3.94
C TYR A 59 12.51 3.06 -3.59
N ALA A 60 13.07 1.86 -3.72
CA ALA A 60 14.49 1.64 -3.53
C ALA A 60 15.33 2.38 -4.58
N GLU A 61 14.88 2.41 -5.83
CA GLU A 61 15.57 3.08 -6.94
C GLU A 61 15.53 4.60 -6.78
N SER A 62 14.35 5.20 -6.57
CA SER A 62 14.14 6.62 -6.34
C SER A 62 14.76 7.11 -5.03
N LEU A 63 14.75 6.29 -3.96
CA LEU A 63 15.48 6.62 -2.74
C LEU A 63 16.99 6.66 -2.99
N LEU A 64 17.51 5.71 -3.76
CA LEU A 64 18.93 5.68 -4.11
C LEU A 64 19.30 6.89 -4.99
N GLU A 65 18.49 7.19 -6.00
CA GLU A 65 18.63 8.36 -6.89
C GLU A 65 18.65 9.66 -6.08
N GLN A 66 17.67 9.87 -5.20
CA GLN A 66 17.61 11.07 -4.35
C GLN A 66 18.83 11.20 -3.42
N LEU A 67 19.32 10.10 -2.84
CA LEU A 67 20.49 10.16 -1.95
C LEU A 67 21.78 10.44 -2.73
N ILE A 68 21.88 9.96 -3.98
CA ILE A 68 23.00 10.28 -4.87
C ILE A 68 22.93 11.76 -5.28
N ASP A 69 21.75 12.27 -5.64
CA ASP A 69 21.52 13.67 -6.00
C ASP A 69 21.78 14.63 -4.83
N ASP A 70 21.45 14.21 -3.60
CA ASP A 70 21.77 14.93 -2.37
C ASP A 70 23.29 14.87 -2.02
N GLY A 71 24.10 14.21 -2.85
CA GLY A 71 25.56 14.19 -2.77
C GLY A 71 26.15 13.14 -1.82
N LEU A 72 25.34 12.20 -1.32
CA LEU A 72 25.84 11.15 -0.43
C LEU A 72 26.60 10.07 -1.22
N SER A 73 27.69 9.59 -0.64
CA SER A 73 28.50 8.52 -1.22
C SER A 73 29.09 7.60 -0.15
N GLY A 74 29.64 6.46 -0.58
CA GLY A 74 30.34 5.53 0.30
C GLY A 74 29.47 4.99 1.45
N GLU A 75 30.01 5.02 2.67
CA GLU A 75 29.34 4.49 3.86
C GLU A 75 28.15 5.36 4.33
N GLU A 76 28.19 6.66 4.04
CA GLU A 76 27.10 7.58 4.40
C GLU A 76 25.83 7.30 3.59
N LEU A 77 26.00 6.94 2.32
CA LEU A 77 24.93 6.49 1.44
C LEU A 77 24.29 5.20 1.97
N LYS A 78 25.10 4.17 2.28
CA LYS A 78 24.60 2.88 2.80
C LYS A 78 23.83 3.05 4.10
N LYS A 79 24.36 3.87 5.02
CA LYS A 79 23.73 4.12 6.33
C LYS A 79 22.38 4.84 6.17
N SER A 80 22.32 5.83 5.30
CA SER A 80 21.10 6.60 5.03
C SER A 80 20.05 5.76 4.29
N PHE A 81 20.48 4.99 3.28
CA PHE A 81 19.63 4.09 2.51
C PHE A 81 18.98 3.02 3.38
N ASN A 82 19.76 2.30 4.20
CA ASN A 82 19.23 1.26 5.09
C ASN A 82 18.23 1.83 6.11
N ARG A 83 18.52 3.00 6.68
CA ARG A 83 17.62 3.68 7.62
C ARG A 83 16.29 4.04 6.94
N MET A 84 16.35 4.60 5.73
CA MET A 84 15.17 5.07 5.00
C MET A 84 14.36 3.95 4.33
N MET A 85 14.98 2.81 4.02
CA MET A 85 14.27 1.60 3.60
C MET A 85 13.41 1.00 4.72
N GLN A 86 13.83 1.14 5.98
CA GLN A 86 13.06 0.68 7.14
C GLN A 86 11.95 1.66 7.52
N SER A 87 12.23 2.96 7.54
CA SER A 87 11.25 3.97 7.93
C SER A 87 10.26 4.36 6.84
N LYS A 88 10.56 4.03 5.56
CA LYS A 88 9.74 4.34 4.37
C LYS A 88 9.15 5.77 4.35
N PRO A 89 9.96 6.83 4.58
CA PRO A 89 9.47 8.21 4.46
C PRO A 89 9.05 8.51 3.01
N LYS A 90 8.11 9.46 2.85
CA LYS A 90 7.73 9.96 1.53
C LYS A 90 8.94 10.57 0.81
N LEU A 91 9.15 10.21 -0.46
CA LEU A 91 10.24 10.74 -1.29
C LEU A 91 9.88 12.11 -1.88
N LYS A 92 10.89 12.89 -2.27
CA LYS A 92 10.69 14.24 -2.83
C LYS A 92 9.86 14.24 -4.13
N ASP A 93 9.93 13.18 -4.93
CA ASP A 93 9.23 13.05 -6.22
C ASP A 93 7.74 12.70 -6.13
N GLU A 94 7.24 12.34 -4.93
CA GLU A 94 5.78 12.15 -4.72
C GLU A 94 4.98 13.47 -4.78
N LYS A 95 5.62 14.61 -5.09
CA LYS A 95 4.95 15.92 -5.20
C LYS A 95 4.36 16.24 -6.58
N LEU A 96 4.47 15.37 -7.58
CA LEU A 96 4.19 15.73 -8.98
C LEU A 96 3.04 14.98 -9.68
N GLU A 97 2.25 14.17 -8.98
CA GLU A 97 1.02 13.61 -9.56
C GLU A 97 -0.19 14.40 -9.01
N GLU A 98 -0.49 15.55 -9.65
CA GLU A 98 -1.81 16.22 -9.61
C GLU A 98 -2.77 15.61 -10.63
#